data_AF-A0A972Z2L3-F1
#
_entry.id   AF-A0A972Z2L3-F1
#
_cell.length_a   1.000
_cell.length_b   1.000
_cell.length_c   1.000
_cell.angle_alpha   90.00
_cell.angle_beta   90.00
_cell.angle_gamma   90.00
#
_symmetry.space_group_name_H-M   'P 1'
#
loop_
_entity.id
_entity.type
_entity.pdbx_description
1 polymer ?
#
loop_
_entity_poly.entity_id
_entity_poly.type
_entity_poly.pdbx_seq_one_letter_code
_entity_poly.pdbx_strand_id
1 'polypeptide(L)'
;MIDTKVKNKSSYAACYKTALASIAMSITMMGNAATVNSPPTADSIINLSKPGSHAHALSQSSPVAQSTTAYNAGENILRYNYNCGTKISIRSESYITAENLQAVCDELISEEERYHRLMKTAKQPLTGDNNTTVQINAFKDYASYQYNAAQIFGIDTNNGGMYLEGDPSVPGNQASYVTYITDDGSSWWIMNL
;
A
#
# COMPACT_ATOMS: atom_id res chain seq x y z
N MET A 1 -10.67 -83.82 33.59
CA MET A 1 -9.85 -83.01 34.50
C MET A 1 -10.36 -81.58 34.45
N ILE A 2 -10.70 -81.06 35.63
CA ILE A 2 -10.80 -79.64 36.02
C ILE A 2 -11.96 -78.81 35.45
N ASP A 3 -12.92 -78.64 36.37
CA ASP A 3 -13.92 -77.60 36.56
C ASP A 3 -13.26 -76.23 36.85
N THR A 4 -13.77 -75.12 36.30
CA THR A 4 -13.96 -73.80 36.94
C THR A 4 -14.40 -72.76 35.87
N LYS A 5 -15.68 -72.34 35.83
CA LYS A 5 -16.35 -71.31 36.63
C LYS A 5 -15.99 -69.84 36.29
N VAL A 6 -17.05 -69.10 35.91
CA VAL A 6 -17.54 -67.85 36.56
C VAL A 6 -17.61 -66.56 35.70
N LYS A 7 -18.88 -66.19 35.43
CA LYS A 7 -19.62 -64.91 35.63
C LYS A 7 -19.09 -63.63 34.95
N ASN A 8 -19.85 -63.02 34.04
CA ASN A 8 -21.08 -62.21 34.20
C ASN A 8 -20.79 -60.75 34.62
N LYS A 9 -21.10 -59.80 33.73
CA LYS A 9 -21.99 -58.63 33.93
C LYS A 9 -21.93 -57.72 32.67
N SER A 10 -23.07 -57.51 32.00
CA SER A 10 -24.01 -56.38 32.22
C SER A 10 -23.46 -55.10 31.58
N SER A 11 -24.09 -54.44 30.61
CA SER A 11 -25.47 -53.94 30.64
C SER A 11 -25.82 -53.23 29.32
N TYR A 12 -27.06 -53.47 28.85
CA TYR A 12 -28.08 -52.55 28.29
C TYR A 12 -27.67 -51.34 27.41
N ALA A 13 -28.45 -50.85 26.44
CA ALA A 13 -29.59 -51.27 25.63
C ALA A 13 -29.95 -50.05 24.74
N ALA A 14 -30.88 -50.25 23.80
CA ALA A 14 -31.66 -49.27 23.02
C ALA A 14 -30.94 -48.60 21.82
N CYS A 15 -31.17 -49.00 20.56
CA CYS A 15 -32.40 -49.04 19.75
C CYS A 15 -32.96 -47.63 19.43
N TYR A 16 -32.70 -47.14 18.21
CA TYR A 16 -33.49 -46.06 17.61
C TYR A 16 -34.10 -46.54 16.29
N LYS A 17 -35.43 -46.58 16.31
CA LYS A 17 -36.32 -46.81 15.17
C LYS A 17 -36.48 -45.52 14.37
N THR A 18 -36.68 -45.71 13.08
CA THR A 18 -37.06 -44.78 12.01
C THR A 18 -38.39 -44.05 12.23
N ALA A 19 -38.45 -42.78 11.84
CA ALA A 19 -39.62 -41.98 11.42
C ALA A 19 -39.09 -40.56 11.08
N LEU A 20 -39.54 -39.75 10.12
CA LEU A 20 -40.60 -39.74 9.11
C LEU A 20 -40.20 -38.63 8.12
N ALA A 21 -40.59 -38.75 6.86
CA ALA A 21 -40.43 -37.70 5.86
C ALA A 21 -41.42 -36.54 6.09
N SER A 22 -40.92 -35.31 6.04
CA SER A 22 -41.72 -34.10 5.86
C SER A 22 -41.10 -33.25 4.77
N ILE A 23 -41.81 -33.14 3.65
CA ILE A 23 -41.50 -32.26 2.52
C ILE A 23 -41.88 -30.84 2.94
N ALA A 24 -40.90 -29.92 2.92
CA ALA A 24 -41.15 -28.49 3.00
C ALA A 24 -40.56 -27.79 1.77
N MET A 25 -41.33 -26.84 1.28
CA MET A 25 -41.31 -26.22 -0.04
C MET A 25 -40.24 -25.12 -0.13
N SER A 26 -39.52 -25.13 -1.26
CA SER A 26 -38.89 -24.02 -1.99
C SER A 26 -38.49 -22.72 -1.27
N ILE A 27 -37.18 -22.39 -1.26
CA ILE A 27 -36.66 -21.08 -1.70
C ILE A 27 -35.30 -21.28 -2.39
N THR A 28 -35.26 -21.05 -3.69
CA THR A 28 -34.03 -20.85 -4.46
C THR A 28 -33.40 -19.54 -4.01
N MET A 29 -32.22 -19.56 -3.40
CA MET A 29 -31.42 -18.34 -3.19
C MET A 29 -30.78 -17.99 -4.54
N MET A 30 -31.50 -17.22 -5.36
CA MET A 30 -30.91 -16.50 -6.47
C MET A 30 -29.89 -15.51 -5.88
N GLY A 31 -28.61 -15.68 -6.23
CA GLY A 31 -27.59 -14.69 -5.97
C GLY A 31 -27.96 -13.41 -6.73
N ASN A 32 -28.17 -12.32 -6.00
CA ASN A 32 -28.38 -11.03 -6.63
C ASN A 32 -27.09 -10.60 -7.35
N ALA A 33 -27.22 -10.41 -8.65
CA ALA A 33 -26.24 -9.80 -9.52
C ALA A 33 -25.80 -8.44 -8.97
N ALA A 34 -24.51 -8.14 -9.16
CA ALA A 34 -23.91 -6.86 -8.85
C ALA A 34 -24.71 -5.72 -9.51
N THR A 35 -25.26 -4.84 -8.69
CA THR A 35 -25.87 -3.59 -9.12
C THR A 35 -24.79 -2.70 -9.73
N VAL A 36 -25.00 -2.29 -10.98
CA VAL A 36 -24.25 -1.25 -11.69
C VAL A 36 -24.28 0.03 -10.84
N ASN A 37 -23.14 0.43 -10.27
CA ASN A 37 -23.01 1.73 -9.64
C ASN A 37 -22.70 2.76 -10.74
N SER A 38 -23.65 3.67 -10.99
CA SER A 38 -23.48 4.81 -11.88
C SER A 38 -22.23 5.64 -11.54
N PRO A 39 -21.63 6.35 -12.51
CA PRO A 39 -20.48 7.23 -12.28
C PRO A 39 -20.77 8.27 -11.18
N PRO A 40 -19.77 8.64 -10.35
CA PRO A 40 -19.95 9.66 -9.34
C PRO A 40 -20.35 11.00 -9.99
N THR A 41 -21.37 11.65 -9.42
CA THR A 41 -21.84 12.99 -9.82
C THR A 41 -20.91 14.08 -9.29
N ALA A 42 -20.97 15.26 -9.92
CA ALA A 42 -20.10 16.42 -9.68
C ALA A 42 -19.98 16.90 -8.23
N ASP A 43 -20.88 16.49 -7.33
CA ASP A 43 -20.81 16.83 -5.89
C ASP A 43 -19.64 16.16 -5.16
N SER A 44 -19.02 15.10 -5.72
CA SER A 44 -17.79 14.52 -5.16
C SER A 44 -16.52 15.33 -5.48
N ILE A 45 -16.62 16.33 -6.36
CA ILE A 45 -15.47 17.14 -6.81
C ILE A 45 -15.27 18.38 -5.92
N ILE A 46 -16.26 18.75 -5.09
CA ILE A 46 -16.27 20.03 -4.36
C ILE A 46 -15.25 20.08 -3.20
N ASN A 47 -14.67 18.94 -2.79
CA ASN A 47 -13.59 18.85 -1.81
C ASN A 47 -12.25 18.38 -2.41
N LEU A 48 -11.97 18.71 -3.68
CA LEU A 48 -10.61 18.63 -4.24
C LEU A 48 -9.73 19.80 -3.73
N SER A 49 -9.85 20.17 -2.46
CA SER A 49 -8.92 21.07 -1.80
C SER A 49 -7.79 20.23 -1.21
N LYS A 50 -6.62 20.28 -1.86
CA LYS A 50 -5.34 19.90 -1.29
C LYS A 50 -5.23 20.51 0.12
N PRO A 51 -5.17 19.75 1.22
CA PRO A 51 -4.62 20.29 2.45
C PRO A 51 -3.11 20.16 2.32
N GLY A 52 -2.48 21.05 1.54
CA GLY A 52 -1.05 21.29 1.68
C GLY A 52 -0.80 22.13 2.94
N SER A 53 -1.32 21.66 4.08
CA SER A 53 -0.61 21.84 5.33
C SER A 53 0.53 20.84 5.25
N HIS A 54 1.78 21.14 5.58
CA HIS A 54 2.22 21.14 6.96
C HIS A 54 3.58 21.86 7.06
N ALA A 55 3.64 22.84 7.95
CA ALA A 55 4.90 23.40 8.43
C ALA A 55 5.38 22.57 9.63
N HIS A 56 6.52 21.91 9.52
CA HIS A 56 7.19 21.26 10.65
C HIS A 56 8.55 21.92 10.89
N ALA A 57 8.75 22.42 12.12
CA ALA A 57 9.94 23.13 12.54
C ALA A 57 11.07 22.14 12.86
N LEU A 58 12.25 22.35 12.26
CA LEU A 58 13.40 21.47 12.39
C LEU A 58 14.07 21.59 13.78
N SER A 59 14.40 20.46 14.40
CA SER A 59 15.52 20.36 15.35
C SER A 59 16.41 19.15 15.02
N GLN A 60 17.71 19.40 14.82
CA GLN A 60 18.75 18.43 14.44
C GLN A 60 19.28 17.70 15.70
N SER A 61 19.84 16.49 15.72
CA SER A 61 20.89 15.88 14.86
C SER A 61 21.11 14.40 15.24
N SER A 62 21.53 13.51 14.32
CA SER A 62 22.36 12.31 14.61
C SER A 62 22.93 11.62 13.35
N PRO A 63 24.09 10.93 13.43
CA PRO A 63 24.80 10.39 12.28
C PRO A 63 24.39 8.94 11.94
N VAL A 64 24.29 8.62 10.65
CA VAL A 64 24.08 7.25 10.14
C VAL A 64 25.32 6.78 9.38
N ALA A 65 25.81 5.58 9.70
CA ALA A 65 26.96 4.94 9.08
C ALA A 65 26.68 4.50 7.62
N GLN A 66 27.63 4.74 6.72
CA GLN A 66 27.55 4.41 5.29
C GLN A 66 28.25 3.07 4.96
N SER A 67 27.57 2.23 4.17
CA SER A 67 28.10 0.99 3.60
C SER A 67 28.81 1.24 2.27
N THR A 68 29.98 0.62 2.04
CA THR A 68 30.92 0.89 0.95
C THR A 68 30.86 -0.14 -0.20
N THR A 69 29.74 -0.23 -0.91
CA THR A 69 29.70 -0.99 -2.17
C THR A 69 29.55 -0.02 -3.35
N ALA A 70 30.38 -0.19 -4.38
CA ALA A 70 30.39 0.66 -5.56
C ALA A 70 29.08 0.50 -6.34
N TYR A 71 28.17 1.45 -6.15
CA TYR A 71 26.91 1.56 -6.87
C TYR A 71 27.13 2.22 -8.24
N ASN A 72 26.39 1.78 -9.26
CA ASN A 72 26.17 2.59 -10.47
C ASN A 72 25.75 4.00 -10.03
N ALA A 73 26.30 5.06 -10.63
CA ALA A 73 26.18 6.43 -10.10
C ALA A 73 24.73 6.85 -9.77
N GLY A 74 23.74 6.32 -10.49
CA GLY A 74 22.31 6.54 -10.24
C GLY A 74 21.72 5.84 -9.01
N GLU A 75 22.27 4.71 -8.57
CA GLU A 75 21.81 4.04 -7.35
C GLU A 75 22.52 4.56 -6.08
N ASN A 76 23.72 5.14 -6.24
CA ASN A 76 24.43 5.78 -5.13
C ASN A 76 23.78 7.10 -4.69
N ILE A 77 23.08 7.78 -5.60
CA ILE A 77 22.46 9.06 -5.25
C ILE A 77 21.23 8.87 -4.37
N LEU A 78 20.32 7.94 -4.72
CA LEU A 78 19.11 7.60 -3.94
C LEU A 78 19.39 6.50 -2.91
N ARG A 79 20.26 6.81 -1.96
CA ARG A 79 20.87 5.86 -1.01
C ARG A 79 20.09 5.63 0.29
N TYR A 80 19.28 6.58 0.72
CA TYR A 80 18.46 6.41 1.91
C TYR A 80 17.19 5.64 1.53
N ASN A 81 16.79 4.70 2.36
CA ASN A 81 15.64 3.83 2.11
C ASN A 81 14.73 3.83 3.34
N TYR A 82 13.44 4.02 3.11
CA TYR A 82 12.39 4.05 4.13
C TYR A 82 11.17 3.27 3.65
N ASN A 83 10.34 2.83 4.58
CA ASN A 83 9.08 2.14 4.28
C ASN A 83 7.93 2.80 5.03
N CYS A 84 6.86 3.11 4.30
CA CYS A 84 5.58 3.51 4.87
C CYS A 84 4.64 2.30 4.77
N GLY A 85 4.72 1.42 5.78
CA GLY A 85 3.98 0.15 5.78
C GLY A 85 4.49 -0.84 4.72
N THR A 86 3.58 -1.57 4.08
CA THR A 86 3.90 -2.63 3.11
C THR A 86 3.65 -2.26 1.66
N LYS A 87 3.02 -1.10 1.41
CA LYS A 87 2.57 -0.66 0.07
C LYS A 87 3.39 0.48 -0.50
N ILE A 88 4.16 1.17 0.32
CA ILE A 88 4.94 2.34 -0.11
C ILE A 88 6.36 2.24 0.43
N SER A 89 7.32 2.40 -0.48
CA SER A 89 8.74 2.56 -0.15
C SER A 89 9.20 3.94 -0.60
N ILE A 90 10.16 4.52 0.11
CA ILE A 90 10.78 5.80 -0.23
C ILE A 90 12.28 5.59 -0.34
N ARG A 91 12.85 5.99 -1.47
CA ARG A 91 14.28 6.20 -1.67
C ARG A 91 14.55 7.69 -1.71
N SER A 92 15.58 8.17 -1.03
CA SER A 92 15.95 9.58 -1.07
C SER A 92 17.45 9.84 -1.17
N GLU A 93 17.79 11.01 -1.72
CA GLU A 93 19.19 11.46 -1.81
C GLU A 93 19.72 12.06 -0.51
N SER A 94 18.87 12.79 0.20
CA SER A 94 19.14 13.35 1.51
C SER A 94 18.41 12.59 2.61
N TYR A 95 18.94 12.68 3.82
CA TYR A 95 18.33 12.08 5.01
C TYR A 95 17.00 12.77 5.33
N ILE A 96 15.96 11.96 5.58
CA ILE A 96 14.65 12.38 6.08
C ILE A 96 14.59 12.09 7.58
N THR A 97 14.22 13.09 8.38
CA THR A 97 14.04 12.92 9.84
C THR A 97 12.86 12.00 10.13
N ALA A 98 12.82 11.39 11.32
CA ALA A 98 11.72 10.52 11.70
C ALA A 98 10.36 11.26 11.71
N GLU A 99 10.35 12.53 12.13
CA GLU A 99 9.14 13.37 12.13
C GLU A 99 8.64 13.63 10.71
N ASN A 100 9.53 14.07 9.81
CA ASN A 100 9.17 14.33 8.41
C ASN A 100 8.74 13.05 7.69
N LEU A 101 9.40 11.93 7.98
CA LEU A 101 9.03 10.63 7.43
C LEU A 101 7.63 10.22 7.88
N GLN A 102 7.31 10.37 9.17
CA GLN A 102 5.98 10.04 9.70
C GLN A 102 4.91 10.90 9.04
N ALA A 103 5.13 12.22 8.91
CA ALA A 103 4.20 13.13 8.25
C ALA A 103 3.92 12.71 6.80
N VAL A 104 4.97 12.41 6.03
CA VAL A 104 4.83 11.93 4.65
C VAL A 104 4.07 10.60 4.59
N CYS A 105 4.40 9.65 5.47
CA CYS A 105 3.69 8.37 5.51
C CYS A 105 2.20 8.54 5.83
N ASP A 106 1.86 9.41 6.79
CA ASP A 106 0.47 9.66 7.19
C ASP A 106 -0.33 10.29 6.04
N GLU A 107 0.26 11.25 5.32
CA GLU A 107 -0.38 11.87 4.16
C GLU A 107 -0.63 10.86 3.04
N LEU A 108 0.38 10.07 2.68
CA LEU A 108 0.27 9.06 1.63
C LEU A 108 -0.81 8.00 1.92
N ILE A 109 -0.83 7.49 3.16
CA ILE A 109 -1.82 6.51 3.60
C ILE A 109 -3.22 7.15 3.57
N SER A 110 -3.36 8.37 4.08
CA SER A 110 -4.63 9.10 4.07
C SER A 110 -5.16 9.30 2.65
N GLU A 111 -4.29 9.63 1.70
CA GLU A 111 -4.65 9.85 0.31
C GLU A 111 -5.06 8.55 -0.40
N GLU A 112 -4.34 7.44 -0.17
CA GLU A 112 -4.74 6.11 -0.65
C GLU A 112 -6.14 5.74 -0.14
N GLU A 113 -6.39 5.93 1.16
CA GLU A 113 -7.69 5.63 1.73
C GLU A 113 -8.79 6.53 1.17
N ARG A 114 -8.49 7.81 0.96
CA ARG A 114 -9.42 8.77 0.35
C ARG A 114 -9.76 8.36 -1.07
N TYR A 115 -8.76 7.99 -1.88
CA TYR A 115 -8.97 7.49 -3.23
C TYR A 115 -9.89 6.26 -3.24
N HIS A 116 -9.60 5.25 -2.42
CA HIS A 116 -10.42 4.04 -2.37
C HIS A 116 -11.85 4.29 -1.88
N ARG A 117 -12.07 5.24 -0.95
CA ARG A 117 -13.42 5.65 -0.54
C ARG A 117 -14.18 6.32 -1.68
N LEU A 118 -13.54 7.25 -2.39
CA LEU A 118 -14.18 8.00 -3.48
C LEU A 118 -14.47 7.11 -4.69
N MET A 119 -13.51 6.28 -5.08
CA MET A 119 -13.59 5.41 -6.25
C MET A 119 -14.32 4.09 -5.96
N LYS A 120 -14.68 3.84 -4.69
CA LYS A 120 -15.43 2.66 -4.23
C LYS A 120 -14.80 1.33 -4.67
N THR A 121 -13.47 1.25 -4.69
CA THR A 121 -12.77 0.06 -5.21
C THR A 121 -12.66 -1.09 -4.19
N ALA A 122 -13.20 -0.91 -2.98
CA ALA A 122 -13.07 -1.87 -1.87
C ALA A 122 -11.60 -2.25 -1.55
N LYS A 123 -10.68 -1.29 -1.72
CA LYS A 123 -9.22 -1.47 -1.59
C LYS A 123 -8.67 -2.60 -2.49
N GLN A 124 -9.33 -2.85 -3.63
CA GLN A 124 -8.84 -3.79 -4.63
C GLN A 124 -8.05 -3.06 -5.72
N PRO A 125 -6.92 -3.62 -6.17
CA PRO A 125 -6.22 -3.17 -7.37
C PRO A 125 -7.08 -3.30 -8.62
N LEU A 126 -6.68 -2.62 -9.69
CA LEU A 126 -7.26 -2.83 -11.00
C LEU A 126 -6.98 -4.25 -11.49
N THR A 127 -7.90 -4.82 -12.27
CA THR A 127 -7.71 -6.16 -12.83
C THR A 127 -6.53 -6.15 -13.80
N GLY A 128 -5.60 -7.09 -13.61
CA GLY A 128 -4.39 -7.18 -14.43
C GLY A 128 -3.24 -6.31 -13.93
N ASP A 129 -3.44 -5.54 -12.85
CA ASP A 129 -2.36 -4.82 -12.18
C ASP A 129 -1.72 -5.72 -11.11
N ASN A 130 -0.41 -5.95 -11.28
CA ASN A 130 0.42 -6.76 -10.40
C ASN A 130 1.38 -5.92 -9.55
N ASN A 131 1.23 -4.60 -9.57
CA ASN A 131 1.99 -3.70 -8.69
C ASN A 131 1.59 -3.96 -7.24
N THR A 132 2.60 -4.25 -6.42
CA THR A 132 2.39 -4.51 -4.99
C THR A 132 2.85 -3.35 -4.10
N THR A 133 3.71 -2.50 -4.64
CA THR A 133 4.27 -1.32 -3.98
C THR A 133 4.39 -0.16 -4.96
N VAL A 134 4.32 1.07 -4.44
CA VAL A 134 4.83 2.27 -5.12
C VAL A 134 6.16 2.67 -4.48
N GLN A 135 7.16 2.99 -5.31
CA GLN A 135 8.45 3.51 -4.86
C GLN A 135 8.54 5.02 -5.12
N ILE A 136 8.61 5.81 -4.07
CA ILE A 136 8.89 7.24 -4.16
C ILE A 136 10.41 7.42 -4.25
N ASN A 137 10.88 8.14 -5.25
CA ASN A 137 12.28 8.46 -5.48
C ASN A 137 12.45 9.98 -5.32
N ALA A 138 12.90 10.41 -4.14
CA ALA A 138 12.98 11.80 -3.73
C ALA A 138 14.42 12.35 -3.78
N PHE A 139 14.72 13.17 -4.78
CA PHE A 139 15.99 13.90 -4.85
C PHE A 139 16.05 15.00 -3.80
N LYS A 140 17.26 15.42 -3.39
CA LYS A 140 17.41 16.33 -2.23
C LYS A 140 16.85 17.73 -2.46
N ASP A 141 16.76 18.17 -3.71
CA ASP A 141 16.28 19.48 -4.14
C ASP A 141 15.90 19.45 -5.64
N TYR A 142 15.29 20.54 -6.13
CA TYR A 142 14.86 20.65 -7.52
C TYR A 142 16.02 20.55 -8.52
N ALA A 143 17.18 21.13 -8.20
CA ALA A 143 18.35 21.11 -9.10
C ALA A 143 18.89 19.69 -9.28
N SER A 144 18.93 18.91 -8.20
CA SER A 144 19.32 17.50 -8.25
C SER A 144 18.30 16.67 -9.00
N TYR A 145 17.00 16.91 -8.82
CA TYR A 145 15.97 16.27 -9.64
C TYR A 145 16.14 16.60 -11.12
N GLN A 146 16.31 17.88 -11.48
CA GLN A 146 16.48 18.29 -12.87
C GLN A 146 17.64 17.58 -13.56
N TYR A 147 18.78 17.49 -12.87
CA TYR A 147 19.98 16.87 -13.42
C TYR A 147 19.93 15.34 -13.36
N ASN A 148 19.72 14.77 -12.17
CA ASN A 148 19.89 13.34 -11.96
C ASN A 148 18.65 12.54 -12.38
N ALA A 149 17.43 13.05 -12.19
CA ALA A 149 16.23 12.29 -12.56
C ALA A 149 16.14 12.09 -14.09
N ALA A 150 16.51 13.11 -14.86
CA ALA A 150 16.59 13.01 -16.32
C ALA A 150 17.57 11.90 -16.76
N GLN A 151 18.72 11.78 -16.09
CA GLN A 151 19.74 10.78 -16.43
C GLN A 151 19.40 9.37 -15.93
N ILE A 152 18.83 9.25 -14.73
CA ILE A 152 18.59 7.97 -14.06
C ILE A 152 17.29 7.34 -14.56
N PHE A 153 16.24 8.13 -14.72
CA PHE A 153 14.91 7.66 -15.08
C PHE A 153 14.51 7.96 -16.52
N GLY A 154 15.30 8.77 -17.26
CA GLY A 154 15.00 9.10 -18.65
C GLY A 154 13.75 9.97 -18.83
N ILE A 155 13.45 10.85 -17.85
CA ILE A 155 12.24 11.67 -17.82
C ILE A 155 12.49 13.15 -18.12
N ASP A 156 11.45 13.86 -18.58
CA ASP A 156 11.43 15.32 -18.52
C ASP A 156 11.29 15.79 -17.07
N THR A 157 12.05 16.82 -16.71
CA THR A 157 12.14 17.33 -15.33
C THR A 157 11.69 18.79 -15.20
N ASN A 158 11.03 19.33 -16.21
CA ASN A 158 10.40 20.66 -16.14
C ASN A 158 8.99 20.57 -15.50
N ASN A 159 8.90 19.88 -14.36
CA ASN A 159 7.68 19.62 -13.62
C ASN A 159 8.00 19.32 -12.14
N GLY A 160 6.96 19.17 -11.31
CA GLY A 160 7.10 18.88 -9.88
C GLY A 160 7.37 17.42 -9.53
N GLY A 161 7.40 16.53 -10.53
CA GLY A 161 7.54 15.09 -10.36
C GLY A 161 6.73 14.32 -11.40
N MET A 162 7.11 13.05 -11.61
CA MET A 162 6.51 12.18 -12.62
C MET A 162 6.25 10.79 -12.06
N TYR A 163 5.05 10.28 -12.34
CA TYR A 163 4.70 8.89 -12.05
C TYR A 163 5.04 8.00 -13.25
N LEU A 164 5.78 6.93 -12.99
CA LEU A 164 6.29 5.96 -13.94
C LEU A 164 5.69 4.61 -13.60
N GLU A 165 4.63 4.25 -14.30
CA GLU A 165 3.90 3.01 -14.04
C GLU A 165 4.67 1.77 -14.51
N GLY A 166 5.44 1.87 -15.60
CA GLY A 166 6.01 0.69 -16.26
C GLY A 166 4.91 -0.15 -16.95
N ASP A 167 5.01 -1.47 -16.86
CA ASP A 167 3.97 -2.40 -17.33
C ASP A 167 3.34 -3.12 -16.13
N PRO A 168 2.16 -2.71 -15.67
CA PRO A 168 1.52 -3.28 -14.48
C PRO A 168 1.08 -4.74 -14.69
N SER A 169 1.01 -5.22 -15.93
CA SER A 169 0.66 -6.61 -16.21
C SER A 169 1.81 -7.58 -15.96
N VAL A 170 3.04 -7.08 -15.85
CA VAL A 170 4.25 -7.89 -15.63
C VAL A 170 4.49 -8.06 -14.12
N PRO A 171 4.54 -9.31 -13.60
CA PRO A 171 4.92 -9.56 -12.22
C PRO A 171 6.32 -9.02 -11.91
N GLY A 172 6.44 -8.26 -10.80
CA GLY A 172 7.69 -7.62 -10.41
C GLY A 172 7.92 -6.25 -11.04
N ASN A 173 6.96 -5.72 -11.80
CA ASN A 173 6.95 -4.31 -12.17
C ASN A 173 6.98 -3.42 -10.90
N GLN A 174 7.75 -2.32 -10.97
CA GLN A 174 7.88 -1.36 -9.88
C GLN A 174 7.40 0.00 -10.33
N ALA A 175 6.16 0.33 -9.98
CA ALA A 175 5.64 1.68 -10.11
C ALA A 175 6.50 2.66 -9.30
N SER A 176 6.89 3.77 -9.91
CA SER A 176 7.78 4.76 -9.30
C SER A 176 7.19 6.16 -9.39
N TYR A 177 7.21 6.90 -8.28
CA TYR A 177 6.99 8.35 -8.30
C TYR A 177 8.32 9.07 -8.12
N VAL A 178 8.76 9.83 -9.12
CA VAL A 178 10.07 10.49 -9.14
C VAL A 178 9.89 11.98 -8.90
N THR A 179 10.46 12.51 -7.82
CA THR A 179 10.19 13.86 -7.31
C THR A 179 11.38 14.41 -6.50
N TYR A 180 11.23 15.55 -5.83
CA TYR A 180 12.25 16.17 -4.99
C TYR A 180 11.72 16.67 -3.65
N ILE A 181 12.62 16.83 -2.70
CA ILE A 181 12.39 17.46 -1.41
C ILE A 181 12.51 18.97 -1.56
N THR A 182 11.64 19.70 -0.86
CA THR A 182 11.83 21.13 -0.63
C THR A 182 12.07 21.36 0.86
N ASP A 183 13.10 22.13 1.17
CA ASP A 183 13.45 22.57 2.53
C ASP A 183 13.84 24.05 2.45
N ASP A 184 13.04 24.92 3.03
CA ASP A 184 13.29 26.37 3.07
C ASP A 184 13.86 26.84 4.43
N GLY A 185 14.23 25.90 5.30
CA GLY A 185 14.69 26.15 6.66
C GLY A 185 13.59 26.37 7.69
N SER A 186 12.35 26.63 7.26
CA SER A 186 11.16 26.77 8.12
C SER A 186 10.14 25.66 7.88
N SER A 187 10.22 24.97 6.74
CA SER A 187 9.30 23.93 6.31
C SER A 187 10.01 22.93 5.41
N TRP A 188 9.56 21.69 5.47
CA TRP A 188 10.13 20.56 4.76
C TRP A 188 8.99 19.70 4.20
N TRP A 189 9.06 19.32 2.92
CA TRP A 189 8.09 18.41 2.30
C TRP A 189 8.65 17.73 1.05
N ILE A 190 7.99 16.65 0.59
CA ILE A 190 8.29 16.03 -0.70
C ILE A 190 7.33 16.64 -1.73
N MET A 191 7.83 17.04 -2.90
CA MET A 191 7.01 17.78 -3.86
C MET A 191 5.80 16.96 -4.35
N ASN A 192 4.62 17.60 -4.24
CA ASN A 192 3.27 17.07 -4.44
C ASN A 192 2.81 15.96 -3.48
N LEU A 193 3.56 15.74 -2.40
CA LEU A 193 3.07 15.16 -1.16
C LEU A 193 2.98 16.36 -0.19
#